data_AF-A0A3D5RAB3-F1
#
_entry.id   AF-A0A3D5RAB3-F1
#
_cell.length_a   1.000
_cell.length_b   1.000
_cell.length_c   1.000
_cell.angle_alpha   90.00
_cell.angle_beta   90.00
_cell.angle_gamma   90.00
#
_symmetry.space_group_name_H-M   'P 1'
#
loop_
_entity.id
_entity.type
_entity.pdbx_description
1 polymer ?
#
loop_
_entity_poly.entity_id
_entity_poly.type
_entity_poly.pdbx_seq_one_letter_code
_entity_poly.pdbx_strand_id
1 'polypeptide(L)'
;MSRNFKKRIVFFIVPTLILMVILYLMFFLKYIDISVILAIYLPIWIIGVIATLLGKVVFANVTIIFAGIGLISEYLVHTFNKSHPNMSGAFLNSLILLVGLILGVALQILSNKKYTS
;
A
#
# COMPACT_ATOMS: atom_id res chain seq x y z
N MET A 1 -8.94 -17.26 19.80
CA MET A 1 -8.12 -16.53 18.81
C MET A 1 -6.66 -16.58 19.25
N SER A 2 -5.76 -17.19 18.46
CA SER A 2 -4.34 -17.38 18.84
C SER A 2 -3.64 -16.04 19.13
N ARG A 3 -2.76 -15.98 20.14
CA ARG A 3 -1.94 -14.80 20.50
C ARG A 3 -1.15 -14.28 19.29
N ASN A 4 -0.76 -15.17 18.38
CA ASN A 4 -0.07 -14.84 17.13
C ASN A 4 -0.99 -14.12 16.14
N PHE A 5 -2.28 -14.49 16.07
CA PHE A 5 -3.25 -13.84 15.19
C PHE A 5 -3.48 -12.38 15.60
N LYS A 6 -3.63 -12.10 16.90
CA LYS A 6 -3.77 -10.72 17.40
C LYS A 6 -2.58 -9.84 17.03
N LYS A 7 -1.35 -10.35 17.19
CA LYS A 7 -0.12 -9.62 16.80
C LYS A 7 -0.12 -9.29 15.30
N ARG A 8 -0.46 -10.26 14.45
CA ARG A 8 -0.52 -10.08 12.99
C ARG A 8 -1.46 -8.94 12.59
N ILE A 9 -2.65 -8.90 13.19
CA ILE A 9 -3.62 -7.82 12.93
C ILE A 9 -3.10 -6.47 13.40
N VAL A 10 -2.55 -6.38 14.61
CA VAL A 10 -2.01 -5.11 15.13
C VAL A 10 -0.91 -4.55 14.21
N PHE A 11 -0.03 -5.41 13.70
CA PHE A 11 1.02 -5.01 12.76
C PHE A 11 0.48 -4.55 11.40
N PHE A 12 -0.70 -5.01 10.97
CA PHE A 12 -1.33 -4.59 9.72
C PHE A 12 -2.17 -3.31 9.87
N ILE A 13 -2.71 -3.07 11.07
CA ILE A 13 -3.50 -1.87 11.36
C ILE A 13 -2.67 -0.60 11.17
N VAL A 14 -1.42 -0.58 11.63
CA VAL A 14 -0.55 0.62 11.55
C VAL A 14 -0.37 1.10 10.09
N PRO A 15 0.15 0.30 9.14
CA PRO A 15 0.29 0.75 7.76
C PRO A 15 -1.06 1.01 7.09
N THR A 16 -2.13 0.31 7.49
CA THR A 16 -3.49 0.59 7.00
C THR A 16 -3.95 2.00 7.40
N LEU A 17 -3.80 2.37 8.67
CA LEU A 17 -4.18 3.70 9.16
C LEU A 17 -3.36 4.80 8.46
N ILE A 18 -2.06 4.57 8.27
CA ILE A 18 -1.21 5.50 7.52
C ILE A 18 -1.73 5.68 6.08
N LEU A 19 -2.03 4.58 5.38
CA LEU A 19 -2.58 4.65 4.02
C LEU A 19 -3.92 5.40 4.00
N MET A 20 -4.81 5.17 4.98
CA MET A 20 -6.10 5.86 5.08
C MET A 20 -5.92 7.37 5.27
N VAL A 21 -4.97 7.79 6.12
CA VAL A 21 -4.65 9.21 6.32
C VAL A 21 -4.13 9.84 5.03
N ILE A 22 -3.25 9.13 4.29
CA ILE A 22 -2.73 9.61 3.01
C ILE A 22 -3.86 9.75 1.98
N LEU A 23 -4.71 8.72 1.83
CA LEU A 23 -5.84 8.75 0.89
C LEU A 23 -6.83 9.87 1.21
N TYR A 24 -7.16 10.06 2.49
CA TYR A 24 -8.00 11.15 2.94
C TYR A 24 -7.40 12.52 2.59
N LEU A 25 -6.11 12.72 2.86
CA LEU A 25 -5.42 13.96 2.55
C LEU A 25 -5.39 14.24 1.04
N MET A 26 -5.08 13.23 0.22
CA MET A 26 -5.05 13.38 -1.24
C MET A 26 -6.44 13.64 -1.82
N PHE A 27 -7.48 13.04 -1.24
CA PHE A 27 -8.87 13.30 -1.62
C PHE A 27 -9.28 14.73 -1.24
N PHE A 28 -8.93 15.19 -0.04
CA PHE A 28 -9.20 16.55 0.41
C PHE A 28 -8.52 17.61 -0.48
N LEU A 29 -7.29 17.33 -0.93
CA LEU A 29 -6.55 18.16 -1.87
C LEU A 29 -7.10 18.10 -3.31
N LYS A 30 -8.17 17.34 -3.57
CA LYS A 30 -8.74 17.08 -4.90
C LYS A 30 -7.73 16.52 -5.90
N TYR A 31 -6.70 15.83 -5.41
CA TYR A 31 -5.69 15.21 -6.24
C TYR A 31 -6.13 13.84 -6.77
N ILE A 32 -6.85 13.09 -5.94
CA ILE A 32 -7.37 11.76 -6.25
C ILE A 32 -8.89 11.74 -6.11
N ASP A 33 -9.56 11.12 -7.08
CA ASP A 33 -11.01 10.92 -7.05
C ASP A 33 -11.39 9.59 -6.39
N ILE A 34 -12.65 9.50 -5.95
CA ILE A 34 -13.20 8.27 -5.35
C ILE A 34 -13.06 7.06 -6.28
N SER A 35 -13.14 7.27 -7.59
CA SER A 35 -12.99 6.23 -8.60
C SER A 35 -11.63 5.55 -8.53
N VAL A 36 -10.54 6.31 -8.37
CA VAL A 36 -9.18 5.78 -8.27
C VAL A 36 -8.98 5.06 -6.94
N ILE A 37 -9.55 5.58 -5.84
CA ILE A 37 -9.52 4.91 -4.53
C ILE A 37 -10.18 3.53 -4.65
N LEU A 38 -11.37 3.45 -5.25
CA LEU A 38 -12.12 2.20 -5.40
C LEU A 38 -11.48 1.24 -6.42
N ALA A 39 -10.91 1.75 -7.50
CA ALA A 39 -10.35 0.93 -8.57
C ALA A 39 -8.95 0.40 -8.28
N ILE A 40 -8.14 1.12 -7.48
CA ILE A 40 -6.73 0.78 -7.27
C ILE A 40 -6.46 0.47 -5.80
N TYR A 41 -6.71 1.43 -4.91
CA TYR A 41 -6.27 1.33 -3.51
C TYR A 41 -7.13 0.37 -2.68
N LEU A 42 -8.43 0.28 -2.96
CA LEU A 42 -9.32 -0.67 -2.30
C LEU A 42 -8.95 -2.13 -2.63
N PRO A 43 -8.73 -2.54 -3.90
CA PRO A 43 -8.21 -3.87 -4.22
C PRO A 43 -6.89 -4.19 -3.53
N ILE A 44 -5.94 -3.24 -3.51
CA ILE A 44 -4.66 -3.42 -2.81
C ILE A 44 -4.88 -3.67 -1.32
N TRP A 45 -5.77 -2.90 -0.69
CA TRP A 45 -6.11 -3.08 0.72
C TRP A 45 -6.77 -4.44 0.99
N ILE A 46 -7.73 -4.86 0.15
CA ILE A 46 -8.37 -6.17 0.26
C ILE A 46 -7.34 -7.30 0.14
N ILE A 47 -6.41 -7.21 -0.81
CA ILE A 47 -5.30 -8.17 -0.96
C ILE A 47 -4.45 -8.21 0.33
N GLY A 48 -4.16 -7.04 0.91
CA GLY A 48 -3.42 -6.93 2.18
C GLY A 48 -4.16 -7.59 3.36
N VAL A 49 -5.48 -7.41 3.45
CA VAL A 49 -6.32 -8.06 4.47
C VAL A 49 -6.28 -9.58 4.30
N ILE A 50 -6.54 -10.08 3.09
CA ILE A 50 -6.53 -11.52 2.80
C ILE A 50 -5.15 -12.11 3.11
N ALA A 51 -4.08 -11.46 2.67
CA ALA A 51 -2.72 -11.90 2.95
C ALA A 51 -2.43 -11.96 4.47
N THR A 52 -2.87 -10.98 5.24
CA THR A 52 -2.72 -10.96 6.70
C THR A 52 -3.48 -12.11 7.36
N LEU A 53 -4.71 -12.40 6.91
CA LEU A 53 -5.49 -13.55 7.38
C LEU A 53 -4.78 -14.89 7.10
N LEU A 54 -4.12 -15.00 5.95
CA LEU A 54 -3.28 -16.15 5.58
C LEU A 54 -1.90 -16.17 6.25
N GLY A 55 -1.61 -15.21 7.14
CA GLY A 55 -0.34 -15.11 7.86
C GLY A 55 0.83 -14.55 7.05
N LYS A 56 0.58 -14.01 5.86
CA LYS A 56 1.56 -13.36 4.98
C LYS A 56 1.69 -11.87 5.31
N VAL A 57 2.01 -11.57 6.57
CA VAL A 57 1.99 -10.20 7.12
C VAL A 57 3.09 -9.31 6.52
N VAL A 58 4.25 -9.88 6.20
CA VAL A 58 5.35 -9.12 5.59
C VAL A 58 4.95 -8.64 4.21
N PHE A 59 4.40 -9.53 3.38
CA PHE A 59 3.85 -9.17 2.09
C PHE A 59 2.78 -8.07 2.23
N ALA A 60 1.77 -8.29 3.08
CA ALA A 60 0.67 -7.35 3.27
C ALA A 60 1.17 -5.94 3.63
N ASN A 61 2.07 -5.83 4.61
CA ASN A 61 2.58 -4.54 5.07
C ASN A 61 3.42 -3.84 4.01
N VAL A 62 4.31 -4.57 3.31
CA VAL A 62 5.14 -3.99 2.25
C VAL A 62 4.27 -3.44 1.13
N THR A 63 3.27 -4.19 0.68
CA THR A 63 2.37 -3.74 -0.39
C THR A 63 1.58 -2.49 0.02
N ILE A 64 1.05 -2.43 1.24
CA ILE A 64 0.31 -1.25 1.73
C ILE A 64 1.22 -0.03 1.87
N ILE A 65 2.44 -0.20 2.38
CA ILE A 65 3.42 0.89 2.52
C ILE A 65 3.78 1.46 1.15
N PHE A 66 4.08 0.59 0.17
CA PHE A 66 4.41 1.02 -1.19
C PHE A 66 3.23 1.69 -1.90
N ALA A 67 1.98 1.31 -1.59
CA ALA A 67 0.81 2.04 -2.08
C ALA A 67 0.77 3.49 -1.56
N GLY A 68 1.10 3.71 -0.29
CA GLY A 68 1.23 5.05 0.27
C GLY A 68 2.38 5.84 -0.37
N ILE A 69 3.56 5.22 -0.50
CA ILE A 69 4.74 5.85 -1.12
C ILE A 69 4.46 6.20 -2.58
N GLY A 70 3.87 5.29 -3.36
CA GLY A 70 3.55 5.53 -4.77
C GLY A 70 2.64 6.73 -4.97
N LEU A 71 1.61 6.85 -4.12
CA LEU A 71 0.69 7.97 -4.15
C LEU A 71 1.38 9.30 -3.83
N ILE A 72 2.20 9.33 -2.77
CA ILE A 72 2.94 10.53 -2.36
C ILE A 72 3.96 10.92 -3.43
N SER A 73 4.74 9.97 -3.95
CA SER A 73 5.76 10.23 -4.96
C SER A 73 5.17 10.81 -6.25
N GLU A 74 4.07 10.25 -6.73
CA GLU A 74 3.36 10.77 -7.91
C GLU A 74 2.83 12.20 -7.63
N TYR A 75 2.22 12.41 -6.46
CA TYR A 75 1.72 13.72 -6.08
C TYR A 75 2.83 14.79 -6.06
N LEU A 76 3.99 14.47 -5.50
CA LEU A 76 5.14 15.39 -5.48
C LEU A 76 5.58 15.73 -6.91
N VAL A 77 5.78 14.73 -7.76
CA VAL A 77 6.18 14.94 -9.16
C VAL A 77 5.19 15.81 -9.91
N HIS A 78 3.88 15.59 -9.72
CA HIS A 78 2.87 16.41 -10.38
C HIS A 78 2.79 17.82 -9.82
N THR A 79 2.97 18.01 -8.51
CA THR A 79 2.97 19.34 -7.88
C THR A 79 4.13 20.19 -8.36
N PHE A 80 5.30 19.60 -8.63
CA PHE A 80 6.45 20.32 -9.18
C PHE A 80 6.33 20.65 -10.68
N ASN A 81 5.51 19.91 -11.43
CA ASN A 81 5.50 19.98 -12.90
C ASN A 81 4.20 20.50 -13.51
N LYS A 82 3.09 20.59 -12.76
CA LYS A 82 1.76 20.95 -13.28
C LYS A 82 1.06 21.96 -12.38
N SER A 83 0.43 22.97 -12.98
CA SER A 83 -0.39 23.96 -12.25
C SER A 83 -1.65 23.36 -11.62
N HIS A 84 -2.17 22.27 -12.19
CA HIS A 84 -3.30 21.50 -11.66
C HIS A 84 -2.92 20.02 -11.58
N PRO A 85 -2.26 19.59 -10.49
CA PRO A 85 -1.85 18.20 -10.32
C PRO A 85 -3.08 17.29 -10.20
N ASN A 86 -3.09 16.20 -10.96
CA ASN A 86 -4.11 15.16 -10.91
C ASN A 86 -3.48 13.78 -11.20
N MET A 87 -4.25 12.70 -11.03
CA MET A 87 -3.81 11.32 -11.31
C MET A 87 -3.66 10.98 -12.82
N SER A 88 -3.74 11.96 -13.74
CA SER A 88 -3.59 11.68 -15.17
C SER A 88 -2.16 11.28 -15.50
N GLY A 89 -2.00 10.06 -16.03
CA GLY A 89 -0.70 9.51 -16.43
C GLY A 89 0.14 8.95 -15.28
N ALA A 90 -0.50 8.46 -14.20
CA ALA A 90 0.09 7.96 -12.94
C ALA A 90 1.05 6.75 -13.07
N PHE A 91 2.08 6.91 -13.89
CA PHE A 91 3.07 5.90 -14.24
C PHE A 91 4.00 5.61 -13.06
N LEU A 92 4.43 6.64 -12.33
CA LEU A 92 5.34 6.47 -11.20
C LEU A 92 4.65 5.72 -10.06
N ASN A 93 3.40 6.07 -9.75
CA ASN A 93 2.57 5.34 -8.79
C ASN A 93 2.43 3.86 -9.20
N SER A 94 2.10 3.60 -10.46
CA SER A 94 1.95 2.22 -10.97
C SER A 94 3.25 1.42 -10.89
N LEU A 95 4.38 2.05 -11.22
CA LEU A 95 5.70 1.44 -11.12
C LEU A 95 6.07 1.12 -9.66
N ILE A 96 5.84 2.05 -8.74
CA ILE A 96 6.11 1.85 -7.31
C ILE A 96 5.20 0.75 -6.74
N LEU A 97 3.94 0.68 -7.15
CA LEU A 97 3.04 -0.42 -6.78
C LEU A 97 3.56 -1.78 -7.25
N LEU A 98 4.02 -1.87 -8.50
CA LEU A 98 4.62 -3.09 -9.05
C LEU A 98 5.88 -3.50 -8.26
N VAL A 99 6.77 -2.55 -7.97
CA VAL A 99 7.96 -2.78 -7.15
C VAL A 99 7.57 -3.26 -5.74
N GLY A 100 6.56 -2.65 -5.13
CA GLY A 100 6.04 -3.02 -3.83
C GLY A 100 5.48 -4.44 -3.79
N LEU A 101 4.80 -4.88 -4.86
CA LEU A 101 4.33 -6.26 -4.99
C LEU A 101 5.50 -7.25 -5.09
N ILE A 102 6.47 -6.99 -5.98
CA ILE A 102 7.64 -7.86 -6.18
C ILE A 102 8.45 -7.96 -4.88
N LEU A 103 8.75 -6.82 -4.25
CA LEU A 103 9.47 -6.78 -2.98
C LEU A 103 8.70 -7.47 -1.86
N GLY A 104 7.38 -7.27 -1.78
CA GLY A 104 6.53 -7.93 -0.80
C GLY A 104 6.64 -9.46 -0.91
N VAL A 105 6.60 -9.99 -2.13
CA VAL A 105 6.74 -11.43 -2.38
C VAL A 105 8.13 -11.91 -1.98
N ALA A 106 9.19 -11.22 -2.44
CA ALA A 106 10.57 -11.59 -2.17
C ALA A 106 10.86 -11.61 -0.65
N LEU A 107 10.47 -10.55 0.07
CA LEU A 107 10.66 -10.44 1.51
C LEU A 107 9.84 -11.47 2.28
N GLN A 108 8.63 -11.80 1.82
CA GLN A 108 7.82 -12.84 2.44
C GLN A 108 8.45 -14.23 2.28
N ILE A 109 9.07 -14.53 1.13
CA ILE A 109 9.80 -15.79 0.90
C ILE A 109 11.02 -15.86 1.83
N LEU A 110 11.81 -14.78 1.91
CA LEU A 110 12.99 -14.71 2.77
C LEU A 110 12.63 -14.84 4.25
N SER A 111 11.55 -14.19 4.68
CA SER A 111 11.05 -14.32 6.04
C SER A 111 10.69 -15.76 6.38
N ASN A 112 10.03 -16.49 5.47
CA ASN A 112 9.65 -17.88 5.73
C ASN A 112 10.87 -18.80 5.86
N LYS A 113 11.89 -18.63 5.02
CA LYS A 113 13.14 -19.41 5.07
C LYS A 113 13.85 -19.30 6.42
N LYS A 114 13.82 -18.11 7.04
CA LYS A 114 14.48 -17.82 8.31
C LYS A 114 13.82 -18.47 9.53
N TYR A 115 12.57 -18.92 9.42
CA TYR A 115 11.86 -19.64 10.49
C TYR A 115 11.88 -21.17 10.33
N THR A 116 12.37 -21.68 9.19
CA THR A 116 12.52 -23.12 8.90
C THR A 116 13.96 -23.62 8.96
N SER A 117 14.93 -22.71 9.12
CA SER A 117 16.34 -23.00 9.41
C SER A 117 16.58 -22.86 10.91
#